data_AF-A0A1I5HPQ5-F1
#
_entry.id   AF-A0A1I5HPQ5-F1
#
_cell.length_a   1.000
_cell.length_b   1.000
_cell.length_c   1.000
_cell.angle_alpha   90.00
_cell.angle_beta   90.00
_cell.angle_gamma   90.00
#
_symmetry.space_group_name_H-M   'P 1'
#
loop_
_entity.id
_entity.type
_entity.pdbx_description
1 polymer ?
#
loop_
_entity_poly.entity_id
_entity_poly.type
_entity_poly.pdbx_seq_one_letter_code
_entity_poly.pdbx_strand_id
1 'polypeptide(L)'
;KTVTVYAITSLTGFGADPGLLARWIRGHWGIENRLHWVRDVTYDEDRSAVRTGSGPQVMAAFRNLAITALRLSGATNIAAALRHHARDTLRPLATYKIT
;
A
#
# COMPACT_ATOMS: atom_id res chain seq x y z
N LYS A 1 -10.23 19.59 14.02
CA LYS A 1 -10.20 20.45 12.81
C LYS A 1 -11.22 19.90 11.81
N THR A 2 -12.21 20.69 11.41
CA THR A 2 -13.16 20.29 10.36
C THR A 2 -12.51 20.49 9.00
N VAL A 3 -12.62 19.51 8.10
CA VAL A 3 -12.10 19.58 6.73
C VAL A 3 -13.26 19.32 5.78
N THR A 4 -13.47 20.21 4.83
CA THR A 4 -14.43 20.03 3.74
C THR A 4 -13.71 19.38 2.56
N VAL A 5 -14.29 18.30 2.02
CA VAL A 5 -13.77 17.58 0.86
C VAL A 5 -14.87 17.52 -0.19
N TYR A 6 -14.54 17.89 -1.43
CA TYR A 6 -15.43 17.73 -2.58
C TYR A 6 -15.07 16.43 -3.31
N ALA A 7 -16.08 15.62 -3.65
CA ALA A 7 -15.89 14.33 -4.32
C ALA A 7 -16.86 14.19 -5.50
N ILE A 8 -16.46 13.39 -6.49
CA ILE A 8 -17.28 13.04 -7.66
C ILE A 8 -17.62 11.56 -7.56
N THR A 9 -18.86 11.19 -7.84
CA THR A 9 -19.33 9.80 -7.85
C THR A 9 -20.19 9.54 -9.06
N SER A 10 -20.15 8.31 -9.56
CA SER A 10 -21.07 7.82 -10.60
C SER A 10 -22.44 7.42 -10.06
N LEU A 11 -22.63 7.44 -8.73
CA LEU A 11 -23.93 7.21 -8.11
C LEU A 11 -24.91 8.34 -8.43
N THR A 12 -26.17 7.97 -8.66
CA THR A 12 -27.27 8.95 -8.78
C THR A 12 -27.60 9.54 -7.41
N GLY A 13 -28.34 10.65 -7.38
CA GLY A 13 -28.73 11.30 -6.12
C GLY A 13 -29.45 10.38 -5.12
N PHE A 14 -30.20 9.39 -5.61
CA PHE A 14 -30.88 8.40 -4.76
C PHE A 14 -29.94 7.29 -4.26
N GLY A 15 -28.86 6.99 -4.99
CA GLY A 15 -27.85 6.01 -4.58
C GLY A 15 -26.72 6.59 -3.73
N ALA A 16 -26.59 7.92 -3.72
CA ALA A 16 -25.54 8.66 -3.04
C ALA A 16 -25.83 8.89 -1.55
N ASP A 17 -26.07 7.80 -0.80
CA ASP A 17 -26.24 7.87 0.66
C ASP A 17 -25.03 8.58 1.32
N PRO A 18 -25.24 9.67 2.09
CA PRO A 18 -24.14 10.44 2.66
C PRO A 18 -23.26 9.63 3.62
N GLY A 19 -23.86 8.70 4.38
CA GLY A 19 -23.12 7.85 5.32
C GLY A 19 -22.18 6.87 4.61
N LEU A 20 -22.66 6.25 3.54
CA LEU A 20 -21.89 5.37 2.67
C LEU A 20 -20.75 6.12 1.99
N LEU A 21 -21.02 7.27 1.38
CA LEU A 21 -20.00 8.10 0.73
C LEU A 21 -18.92 8.53 1.73
N ALA A 22 -19.31 9.00 2.92
CA ALA A 22 -18.36 9.40 3.95
C ALA A 22 -17.49 8.23 4.42
N ARG A 23 -18.05 7.02 4.52
CA ARG A 23 -17.30 5.80 4.84
C ARG A 23 -16.31 5.43 3.73
N TRP A 24 -16.69 5.51 2.47
CA TRP A 24 -15.78 5.23 1.35
C TRP A 24 -14.65 6.25 1.26
N ILE A 25 -14.96 7.54 1.37
CA ILE A 25 -13.97 8.62 1.36
C ILE A 25 -12.97 8.43 2.51
N ARG A 26 -13.45 8.17 3.73
CA ARG A 26 -12.57 7.86 4.87
C ARG A 26 -11.80 6.55 4.68
N GLY A 27 -12.42 5.54 4.08
CA GLY A 27 -11.77 4.27 3.76
C GLY A 27 -10.63 4.43 2.76
N HIS A 28 -10.77 5.36 1.80
CA HIS A 28 -9.77 5.66 0.78
C HIS A 28 -8.46 6.18 1.40
N TRP A 29 -8.53 6.99 2.48
CA TRP A 29 -7.35 7.38 3.27
C TRP A 29 -6.57 6.20 3.85
N GLY A 30 -7.21 5.03 3.94
CA GLY A 30 -6.53 3.78 4.26
C GLY A 30 -5.44 3.42 3.26
N ILE A 31 -5.53 3.81 1.99
CA ILE A 31 -4.51 3.56 0.97
C ILE A 31 -3.27 4.40 1.26
N GLU A 32 -3.44 5.69 1.56
CA GLU A 32 -2.33 6.57 1.92
C GLU A 32 -1.57 6.06 3.14
N ASN A 33 -2.30 5.80 4.23
CA ASN A 33 -1.70 5.37 5.49
C ASN A 33 -1.10 3.96 5.43
N ARG A 34 -1.70 3.05 4.67
CA ARG A 34 -1.28 1.63 4.66
C ARG A 34 -0.38 1.29 3.49
N LEU A 35 -0.45 1.97 2.36
CA LEU A 35 0.38 1.64 1.19
C LEU A 35 1.45 2.70 0.97
N HIS A 36 1.07 3.95 0.73
CA HIS A 36 2.01 5.03 0.39
C HIS A 36 2.99 5.30 1.53
N TRP A 37 2.51 5.51 2.75
CA TRP A 37 3.40 5.73 3.90
C TRP A 37 4.40 4.58 4.13
N VAL A 38 3.96 3.32 3.96
CA VAL A 38 4.85 2.17 4.10
C VAL A 38 5.91 2.17 2.99
N ARG A 39 5.54 2.51 1.75
CA ARG A 39 6.49 2.61 0.65
C ARG A 39 7.52 3.71 0.90
N ASP A 40 7.06 4.90 1.28
CA ASP A 40 7.91 6.07 1.44
C ASP A 40 8.86 5.87 2.63
N VAL A 41 8.35 5.42 3.77
CA VAL A 41 9.12 5.34 5.02
C VAL A 41 9.81 3.99 5.21
N THR A 42 9.12 2.87 4.96
CA THR A 42 9.68 1.53 5.22
C THR A 42 10.54 1.03 4.05
N TYR A 43 10.19 1.38 2.82
CA TYR A 43 10.97 1.03 1.62
C TYR A 43 11.85 2.18 1.11
N ASP A 44 11.92 3.29 1.84
CA ASP A 44 12.75 4.48 1.55
C ASP A 44 12.55 4.96 0.09
N GLU A 45 11.30 4.91 -0.39
CA GLU A 45 11.00 5.17 -1.79
C GLU A 45 11.37 6.60 -2.21
N ASP A 46 11.15 7.58 -1.35
CA ASP A 46 11.50 8.99 -1.62
C ASP A 46 13.00 9.20 -1.89
N ARG A 47 13.85 8.37 -1.28
CA ARG A 47 15.31 8.42 -1.47
C ARG A 47 15.78 7.63 -2.69
N SER A 48 14.90 6.87 -3.35
CA SER A 48 15.26 6.06 -4.51
C SER A 48 15.78 6.92 -5.67
N ALA A 49 17.01 6.61 -6.11
CA ALA A 49 17.66 7.27 -7.25
C ALA A 49 17.34 6.63 -8.61
N VAL A 50 16.48 5.59 -8.64
CA VAL A 50 16.03 4.97 -9.90
C VAL A 50 15.17 5.97 -10.67
N ARG A 51 15.64 6.43 -11.84
CA ARG A 51 14.94 7.43 -12.68
C ARG A 51 14.84 7.07 -14.17
N THR A 52 15.46 6.00 -14.61
CA THR A 52 15.56 5.66 -16.05
C THR A 52 14.37 4.83 -16.51
N GLY A 53 13.75 5.24 -17.62
CA GLY A 53 12.67 4.50 -18.29
C GLY A 53 11.55 4.07 -17.33
N SER A 54 11.13 2.81 -17.44
CA SER A 54 10.09 2.23 -16.58
C SER A 54 10.58 1.87 -15.16
N GLY A 55 11.83 2.16 -14.81
CA GLY A 55 12.44 1.80 -13.52
C GLY A 55 11.61 2.24 -12.29
N PRO A 56 11.15 3.50 -12.19
CA PRO A 56 10.31 3.94 -11.07
C PRO A 56 9.03 3.12 -10.93
N GLN A 57 8.34 2.84 -12.05
CA GLN A 57 7.10 2.07 -12.06
C GLN A 57 7.34 0.59 -11.68
N VAL A 58 8.41 -0.01 -12.19
CA VAL A 58 8.80 -1.38 -11.86
C VAL A 58 9.12 -1.51 -10.37
N MET A 59 9.86 -0.56 -9.80
CA MET A 59 10.16 -0.56 -8.36
C MET A 59 8.90 -0.37 -7.51
N ALA A 60 7.99 0.51 -7.92
CA ALA A 60 6.68 0.65 -7.27
C ALA A 60 5.89 -0.67 -7.27
N ALA A 61 5.88 -1.38 -8.41
CA ALA A 61 5.20 -2.68 -8.52
C ALA A 61 5.81 -3.74 -7.60
N PHE A 62 7.15 -3.84 -7.54
CA PHE A 62 7.82 -4.78 -6.63
C PHE A 62 7.57 -4.48 -5.15
N ARG A 63 7.59 -3.20 -4.75
CA ARG A 63 7.24 -2.82 -3.37
C ARG A 63 5.79 -3.18 -3.05
N ASN A 64 4.85 -2.90 -3.96
CA ASN A 64 3.45 -3.27 -3.78
C ASN A 64 3.26 -4.79 -3.65
N LEU A 65 3.96 -5.57 -4.47
CA LEU A 65 3.95 -7.03 -4.40
C LEU A 65 4.43 -7.51 -3.03
N ALA A 66 5.58 -7.02 -2.57
CA ALA A 66 6.14 -7.40 -1.28
C ALA A 66 5.25 -7.00 -0.10
N ILE A 67 4.73 -5.77 -0.08
CA ILE A 67 3.79 -5.31 0.96
C ILE A 67 2.55 -6.21 1.00
N THR A 68 2.00 -6.53 -0.17
CA THR A 68 0.79 -7.36 -0.27
C THR A 68 1.05 -8.78 0.21
N ALA A 69 2.16 -9.41 -0.22
CA ALA A 69 2.52 -10.75 0.20
C ALA A 69 2.72 -10.85 1.72
N LEU A 70 3.41 -9.88 2.33
CA LEU A 70 3.59 -9.82 3.78
C LEU A 70 2.27 -9.65 4.53
N ARG A 71 1.33 -8.86 4.00
CA ARG A 71 0.00 -8.72 4.60
C ARG A 71 -0.83 -10.00 4.50
N LEU A 72 -0.79 -10.65 3.35
CA LEU A 72 -1.49 -11.91 3.12
C LEU A 72 -0.93 -13.05 3.98
N SER A 73 0.35 -12.99 4.37
CA SER A 73 0.93 -13.90 5.36
C SER A 73 0.66 -13.50 6.83
N GLY A 74 -0.17 -12.48 7.05
CA GLY A 74 -0.62 -12.06 8.38
C GLY A 74 0.27 -11.02 9.07
N ALA A 75 1.26 -10.44 8.39
CA ALA A 75 2.10 -9.42 8.99
C ALA A 75 1.32 -8.12 9.26
N THR A 76 1.26 -7.72 10.53
CA THR A 76 0.69 -6.45 10.98
C THR A 76 1.70 -5.31 11.00
N ASN A 77 3.00 -5.62 11.02
CA ASN A 77 4.10 -4.67 10.98
C ASN A 77 5.08 -5.02 9.85
N ILE A 78 5.07 -4.22 8.79
CA ILE A 78 5.84 -4.48 7.57
C ILE A 78 7.34 -4.34 7.82
N ALA A 79 7.78 -3.35 8.60
CA ALA A 79 9.19 -3.16 8.91
C ALA A 79 9.77 -4.36 9.70
N ALA A 80 9.01 -4.91 10.65
CA ALA A 80 9.40 -6.10 11.39
C ALA A 80 9.46 -7.33 10.47
N ALA A 81 8.46 -7.50 9.60
CA ALA A 81 8.42 -8.60 8.64
C ALA A 81 9.58 -8.53 7.64
N LEU A 82 9.95 -7.35 7.14
CA LEU A 82 11.14 -7.15 6.30
C LEU A 82 12.41 -7.58 7.01
N ARG A 83 12.63 -7.15 8.26
CA ARG A 83 13.80 -7.57 9.06
C ARG A 83 13.82 -9.07 9.32
N HIS A 84 12.66 -9.71 9.46
CA HIS A 84 12.56 -11.17 9.57
C HIS A 84 12.99 -11.86 8.27
N HIS A 85 12.53 -11.38 7.11
CA HIS A 85 12.87 -11.96 5.80
C HIS A 85 14.31 -11.68 5.39
N ALA A 86 14.87 -10.52 5.75
CA ALA A 86 16.25 -10.14 5.43
C ALA A 86 17.31 -11.06 6.07
N ARG A 87 16.94 -11.85 7.08
CA ARG A 87 17.84 -12.80 7.77
C ARG A 87 17.97 -14.15 7.09
N ASP A 88 17.13 -14.44 6.10
CA ASP A 88 17.09 -15.73 5.42
C ASP A 88 16.45 -15.58 4.03
N THR A 89 17.25 -15.78 3.00
CA THR A 89 16.88 -15.57 1.59
C THR A 89 15.82 -16.56 1.09
N LEU A 90 15.57 -17.66 1.81
CA LEU A 90 14.52 -18.62 1.45
C LEU A 90 13.14 -18.20 1.95
N ARG A 91 13.05 -17.34 2.98
CA ARG A 91 11.76 -16.90 3.53
C ARG A 91 10.88 -16.15 2.53
N PRO A 92 11.41 -15.23 1.69
CA PRO A 92 10.62 -14.65 0.61
C PRO A 92 10.08 -15.72 -0.35
N LEU A 93 10.90 -16.69 -0.75
CA LEU A 93 10.49 -17.75 -1.68
C LEU A 93 9.36 -18.61 -1.09
N ALA A 94 9.47 -18.97 0.19
CA ALA A 94 8.43 -19.70 0.90
C ALA A 94 7.13 -18.87 1.01
N THR A 95 7.23 -17.57 1.31
CA THR A 95 6.06 -16.65 1.31
C THR A 95 5.35 -16.62 -0.04
N TYR A 96 6.09 -16.71 -1.14
CA TYR A 96 5.54 -16.79 -2.50
C TYR A 96 5.21 -18.21 -2.98
N LYS A 97 5.47 -19.24 -2.16
CA LYS A 97 5.29 -20.66 -2.52
C LYS A 97 6.07 -21.07 -3.79
N ILE A 98 7.27 -20.52 -3.95
CA ILE A 98 8.18 -20.81 -5.08
C ILE A 98 9.08 -22.02 -4.79
N THR A 99 9.27 -22.32 -3.50
CA THR A 99 10.01 -23.48 -2.97
C THR A 99 9.07 -24.48 -2.35
#